data_AF-A0A7W0Z4A1-F1
#
_entry.id   AF-A0A7W0Z4A1-F1
#
_cell.length_a   1.000
_cell.length_b   1.000
_cell.length_c   1.000
_cell.angle_alpha   90.00
_cell.angle_beta   90.00
_cell.angle_gamma   90.00
#
_symmetry.space_group_name_H-M   'P 1'
#
loop_
_entity.id
_entity.type
_entity.pdbx_description
1 polymer ?
#
loop_
_entity_poly.entity_id
_entity_poly.type
_entity_poly.pdbx_seq_one_letter_code
_entity_poly.pdbx_strand_id
1 'polypeptide(L)'
;MVLKEDTLTVAEAARVLGVTPATLRRRVARGTVAAQRDAANRPVFRRSDLVRGGQVDFSVFPPDPSYWPSPVLTPEQRERGLAAMARLRELNHEIMAERGGRPFSPSALELLDEARDERTRQLG
;
A
#
# COMPACT_ATOMS: atom_id res chain seq x y z
N MET A 1 20.30 35.12 -6.62
CA MET A 1 20.27 33.93 -7.52
C MET A 1 19.04 33.11 -7.15
N VAL A 2 18.11 32.97 -8.10
CA VAL A 2 16.69 32.60 -7.91
C VAL A 2 16.53 31.08 -7.84
N LEU A 3 16.07 30.53 -6.71
CA LEU A 3 15.43 29.20 -6.60
C LEU A 3 14.61 29.14 -5.29
N LYS A 4 13.33 29.56 -5.29
CA LYS A 4 12.46 29.45 -4.11
C LYS A 4 11.08 28.83 -4.34
N GLU A 5 10.70 28.53 -5.59
CA GLU A 5 9.30 28.17 -5.90
C GLU A 5 9.09 26.70 -6.27
N ASP A 6 10.15 25.90 -6.48
CA ASP A 6 10.00 24.52 -6.98
C ASP A 6 10.74 23.43 -6.18
N THR A 7 11.17 23.78 -4.95
CA THR A 7 11.78 22.82 -4.02
C THR A 7 10.83 22.47 -2.89
N LEU A 8 10.64 21.16 -2.69
CA LEU A 8 9.79 20.56 -1.68
C LEU A 8 10.63 20.01 -0.53
N THR A 9 10.11 20.14 0.67
CA THR A 9 10.64 19.45 1.86
C THR A 9 10.33 17.96 1.81
N VAL A 10 10.97 17.16 2.67
CA VAL A 10 10.67 15.72 2.84
C VAL A 10 9.18 15.47 3.09
N ALA A 11 8.52 16.29 3.91
CA ALA A 11 7.12 16.10 4.23
C ALA A 11 6.22 16.34 3.02
N GLU A 12 6.49 17.41 2.26
CA GLU A 12 5.72 17.74 1.05
C GLU A 12 5.98 16.74 -0.07
N ALA A 13 7.24 16.35 -0.28
CA ALA A 13 7.62 15.32 -1.24
C ALA A 13 6.98 13.97 -0.92
N ALA A 14 6.89 13.60 0.36
CA ALA A 14 6.23 12.36 0.79
C ALA A 14 4.73 12.38 0.47
N ARG A 15 4.05 13.53 0.66
CA ARG A 15 2.64 13.69 0.25
C ARG A 15 2.45 13.56 -1.25
N VAL A 16 3.32 14.20 -2.05
CA VAL A 16 3.28 14.10 -3.53
C VAL A 16 3.44 12.66 -4.00
N LEU A 17 4.31 11.88 -3.34
CA LEU A 17 4.56 10.48 -3.67
C LEU A 17 3.57 9.49 -3.03
N GLY A 18 2.64 9.94 -2.18
CA GLY A 18 1.71 9.05 -1.47
C GLY A 18 2.37 8.09 -0.48
N VAL A 19 3.51 8.47 0.12
CA VAL A 19 4.26 7.64 1.09
C VAL A 19 4.46 8.37 2.41
N THR A 20 4.87 7.64 3.46
CA THR A 20 5.25 8.27 4.72
C THR A 20 6.62 8.96 4.62
N PRO A 21 6.89 10.02 5.42
CA PRO A 21 8.21 10.66 5.46
C PRO A 21 9.36 9.70 5.81
N ALA A 22 9.09 8.69 6.66
CA ALA A 22 10.07 7.66 7.00
C ALA A 22 10.44 6.79 5.78
N THR A 23 9.45 6.38 4.98
CA THR A 23 9.66 5.63 3.74
C THR A 23 10.47 6.45 2.74
N LEU A 24 10.16 7.74 2.59
CA LEU A 24 10.92 8.62 1.70
C LEU A 24 12.38 8.76 2.15
N ARG A 25 12.65 8.97 3.45
CA ARG A 25 14.02 9.02 3.98
C ARG A 25 14.78 7.71 3.73
N ARG A 26 14.14 6.57 3.91
CA ARG A 26 14.74 5.24 3.64
C ARG A 26 15.08 5.07 2.16
N ARG A 27 14.24 5.56 1.24
CA ARG A 27 14.49 5.54 -0.20
C ARG A 27 15.68 6.43 -0.58
N VAL A 28 15.76 7.63 -0.02
CA VAL A 28 16.94 8.52 -0.19
C VAL A 28 18.21 7.87 0.33
N ALA A 29 18.18 7.26 1.52
CA ALA A 29 19.34 6.56 2.10
C ALA A 29 19.82 5.38 1.23
N ARG A 30 18.91 4.75 0.48
CA ARG A 30 19.20 3.67 -0.48
C ARG A 30 19.59 4.20 -1.87
N GLY A 31 19.57 5.51 -2.09
CA GLY A 31 19.86 6.13 -3.38
C GLY A 31 18.76 5.95 -4.44
N THR A 32 17.58 5.43 -4.08
CA THR A 32 16.50 5.20 -5.05
C THR A 32 15.67 6.45 -5.35
N VAL A 33 15.80 7.50 -4.54
CA VAL A 33 15.24 8.82 -4.78
C VAL A 33 16.34 9.85 -4.57
N ALA A 34 16.61 10.67 -5.57
CA ALA A 34 17.59 11.74 -5.47
C ALA A 34 17.07 12.90 -4.60
N ALA A 35 17.91 13.38 -3.70
CA ALA A 35 17.65 14.55 -2.87
C ALA A 35 18.82 15.54 -2.97
N GLN A 36 18.51 16.82 -3.05
CA GLN A 36 19.49 17.91 -2.97
C GLN A 36 19.60 18.40 -1.52
N ARG A 37 20.69 19.09 -1.19
CA ARG A 37 20.87 19.75 0.12
C ARG A 37 20.57 21.24 -0.03
N ASP A 38 19.72 21.78 0.85
CA ASP A 38 19.51 23.23 0.94
C ASP A 38 20.70 23.92 1.62
N ALA A 39 20.66 25.26 1.71
CA ALA A 39 21.68 26.06 2.39
C ALA A 39 21.82 25.73 3.89
N ALA A 40 20.82 25.08 4.49
CA ALA A 40 20.82 24.60 5.88
C ALA A 40 21.15 23.10 5.98
N ASN A 41 21.69 22.49 4.91
CA ASN A 41 22.07 21.08 4.81
C ASN A 41 20.91 20.08 4.98
N ARG A 42 19.66 20.51 4.77
CA ARG A 42 18.46 19.67 4.83
C ARG A 42 18.16 19.08 3.46
N PRO A 43 17.64 17.84 3.40
CA PRO A 43 17.22 17.23 2.14
C PRO A 43 15.99 17.92 1.57
N VAL A 44 16.11 18.36 0.32
CA VAL A 44 15.05 18.99 -0.47
C VAL A 44 14.94 18.32 -1.84
N PHE A 45 13.76 18.37 -2.43
CA PHE A 45 13.43 17.68 -3.69
C PHE A 45 12.91 18.68 -4.69
N ARG A 46 13.30 18.57 -5.96
CA ARG A 46 12.63 19.33 -7.02
C ARG A 46 11.33 18.63 -7.37
N ARG A 47 10.25 19.40 -7.52
CA ARG A 47 8.93 18.83 -7.83
C ARG A 47 8.96 18.04 -9.15
N SER A 48 9.69 18.52 -10.15
CA SER A 48 9.91 17.85 -11.44
C SER A 48 10.46 16.42 -11.30
N ASP A 49 11.32 16.20 -10.32
CA ASP A 49 12.07 14.95 -10.15
C ASP A 49 11.20 13.90 -9.44
N LEU A 50 10.26 14.36 -8.59
CA LEU A 50 9.31 13.49 -7.90
C LEU A 50 8.23 12.95 -8.82
N VAL A 51 7.82 13.71 -9.85
CA VAL A 51 6.83 13.25 -10.83
C VAL A 51 7.40 12.10 -11.68
N ARG A 52 8.71 12.12 -11.98
CA ARG A 52 9.40 10.98 -12.63
C ARG A 52 9.63 9.80 -11.69
N GLY A 53 9.96 10.06 -10.41
CA GLY A 53 10.23 9.01 -9.42
C GLY A 53 9.00 8.41 -8.73
N GLY A 54 7.81 8.99 -8.95
CA GLY A 54 6.53 8.59 -8.35
C GLY A 54 5.74 7.59 -9.19
N GLN A 55 6.10 7.40 -10.47
CA GLN A 55 5.80 6.14 -11.13
C GLN A 55 6.69 5.09 -10.47
N VAL A 56 6.20 4.47 -9.41
CA VAL A 56 6.57 3.08 -9.16
C VAL A 56 6.15 2.37 -10.43
N ASP A 57 7.11 2.17 -11.32
CA ASP A 57 6.90 1.27 -12.42
C ASP A 57 6.70 -0.10 -11.78
N PHE A 58 5.45 -0.52 -11.64
CA PHE A 58 5.11 -1.86 -11.20
C PHE A 58 5.63 -2.91 -12.21
N SER A 59 6.14 -2.50 -13.37
CA SER A 59 6.90 -3.37 -14.28
C SER A 59 8.40 -3.48 -13.96
N VAL A 60 8.97 -2.60 -13.12
CA VAL A 60 10.33 -2.74 -12.53
C VAL A 60 10.32 -3.64 -11.29
N PHE A 61 9.12 -3.92 -10.76
CA PHE A 61 8.89 -5.04 -9.85
C PHE A 61 7.94 -6.04 -10.51
N PRO A 62 8.37 -6.83 -11.51
CA PRO A 62 7.82 -8.17 -11.53
C PRO A 62 8.25 -8.75 -10.17
N PRO A 63 7.34 -9.25 -9.32
CA PRO A 63 7.80 -10.20 -8.31
C PRO A 63 8.55 -11.23 -9.14
N ASP A 64 9.85 -11.40 -8.89
CA ASP A 64 10.55 -12.52 -9.46
C ASP A 64 9.64 -13.73 -9.18
N PRO A 65 9.11 -14.42 -10.21
CA PRO A 65 8.23 -15.56 -9.99
C PRO A 65 8.91 -16.64 -9.14
N SER A 66 10.23 -16.59 -8.99
CA SER A 66 11.00 -17.43 -8.06
C SER A 66 10.80 -17.08 -6.58
N TYR A 67 10.42 -15.83 -6.24
CA TYR A 67 10.26 -15.38 -4.84
C TYR A 67 8.96 -15.92 -4.22
N TRP A 68 7.95 -16.18 -5.06
CA TRP A 68 6.77 -16.95 -4.75
C TRP A 68 6.41 -17.75 -6.00
N PRO A 69 6.84 -19.02 -6.13
CA PRO A 69 6.40 -19.85 -7.24
C PRO A 69 4.88 -19.98 -7.12
N SER A 70 4.16 -19.16 -7.88
CA SER A 70 2.71 -19.26 -7.94
C SER A 70 2.44 -20.48 -8.82
N PRO A 71 1.99 -21.60 -8.26
CA PRO A 71 1.79 -22.80 -9.04
C PRO A 71 0.82 -22.48 -10.17
N VAL A 72 1.18 -22.88 -11.40
CA VAL A 72 0.26 -22.80 -12.53
C VAL A 72 -0.93 -23.69 -12.19
N LEU A 73 -2.10 -23.08 -12.00
CA LEU A 73 -3.30 -23.82 -11.66
C LEU A 73 -3.68 -24.74 -12.82
N THR A 74 -4.04 -25.99 -12.51
CA THR A 74 -4.67 -26.86 -13.51
C THR A 74 -6.02 -26.27 -13.94
N PRO A 75 -6.55 -26.65 -15.12
CA PRO A 75 -7.88 -26.22 -15.55
C PRO A 75 -8.97 -26.46 -14.48
N GLU A 76 -8.93 -27.61 -13.81
CA GLU A 76 -9.89 -28.00 -12.76
C GLU A 76 -9.70 -27.17 -11.49
N GLN A 77 -8.46 -26.83 -11.12
CA GLN A 77 -8.20 -25.93 -10.00
C GLN A 77 -8.70 -24.52 -10.29
N ARG A 78 -8.49 -24.04 -11.53
CA ARG A 78 -8.98 -22.74 -11.98
C ARG A 78 -10.51 -22.70 -11.97
N GLU A 79 -11.17 -23.72 -12.50
CA GLU A 79 -12.63 -23.83 -12.50
C GLU A 79 -13.19 -23.86 -11.08
N ARG A 80 -12.62 -24.67 -10.19
CA ARG A 80 -13.01 -24.70 -8.77
C ARG A 80 -12.83 -23.34 -8.09
N GLY A 81 -11.72 -22.65 -8.36
CA GLY A 81 -11.46 -21.30 -7.84
C GLY A 81 -12.51 -20.30 -8.33
N LEU A 82 -12.84 -20.32 -9.62
CA LEU A 82 -13.86 -19.44 -10.20
C LEU A 82 -15.26 -19.72 -9.62
N ALA A 83 -15.61 -21.00 -9.46
CA ALA A 83 -16.87 -21.40 -8.83
C ALA A 83 -16.94 -20.97 -7.36
N ALA A 84 -15.84 -21.07 -6.60
CA ALA A 84 -15.78 -20.59 -5.23
C ALA A 84 -15.95 -19.06 -5.14
N MET A 85 -15.30 -18.32 -6.03
CA MET A 85 -15.43 -16.86 -6.10
C MET A 85 -16.86 -16.42 -6.46
N ALA A 86 -17.55 -17.16 -7.32
CA ALA A 86 -18.96 -16.90 -7.63
C ALA A 86 -19.84 -17.05 -6.38
N ARG A 87 -19.71 -18.17 -5.64
CA ARG A 87 -20.45 -18.40 -4.39
C ARG A 87 -20.17 -17.33 -3.33
N LEU A 88 -18.91 -16.89 -3.21
CA LEU A 88 -18.55 -15.83 -2.26
C LEU A 88 -19.23 -14.50 -2.60
N ARG A 89 -19.42 -14.19 -3.89
CA ARG A 89 -20.13 -12.98 -4.30
C ARG A 89 -21.62 -13.08 -4.00
N GLU A 90 -22.23 -14.24 -4.25
CA GLU A 90 -23.63 -14.52 -3.91
C GLU A 90 -23.86 -14.37 -2.40
N LEU A 91 -23.05 -15.04 -1.58
CA LEU A 91 -23.13 -14.95 -0.13
C LEU A 91 -22.94 -13.50 0.36
N ASN A 92 -21.98 -12.77 -0.19
CA ASN A 92 -21.79 -11.37 0.17
C ASN A 92 -23.01 -10.51 -0.19
N HIS A 93 -23.66 -10.79 -1.32
CA HIS A 93 -24.88 -10.10 -1.71
C HIS A 93 -26.03 -10.40 -0.74
N GLU A 94 -26.21 -11.65 -0.34
CA GLU A 94 -27.19 -12.07 0.68
C GLU A 94 -26.96 -11.34 2.01
N ILE A 95 -25.72 -11.38 2.53
CA ILE A 95 -25.35 -10.69 3.78
C ILE A 95 -25.65 -9.19 3.70
N MET A 96 -25.34 -8.55 2.57
CA MET A 96 -25.65 -7.13 2.40
C MET A 96 -27.15 -6.87 2.30
N ALA A 97 -27.91 -7.73 1.62
CA ALA A 97 -29.36 -7.62 1.49
C ALA A 97 -30.06 -7.74 2.85
N GLU A 98 -29.71 -8.74 3.67
CA GLU A 98 -30.22 -8.91 5.04
C GLU A 98 -29.98 -7.67 5.92
N ARG A 99 -28.92 -6.92 5.61
CA ARG A 99 -28.50 -5.73 6.37
C ARG A 99 -29.02 -4.42 5.79
N GLY A 100 -29.88 -4.48 4.78
CA GLY A 100 -30.38 -3.31 4.07
C GLY A 100 -29.28 -2.54 3.33
N GLY A 101 -28.32 -3.26 2.76
CA GLY A 101 -27.22 -2.72 1.94
C GLY A 101 -26.10 -2.03 2.73
N ARG A 102 -26.10 -2.14 4.07
CA ARG A 102 -25.12 -1.45 4.92
C ARG A 102 -23.94 -2.36 5.30
N PRO A 103 -22.69 -1.91 5.08
CA PRO A 103 -21.53 -2.66 5.54
C PRO A 103 -21.45 -2.72 7.07
N PHE A 104 -20.53 -3.54 7.59
CA PHE A 104 -20.18 -3.49 9.01
C PHE A 104 -19.71 -2.10 9.41
N SER A 105 -20.19 -1.62 10.56
CA SER A 105 -19.74 -0.35 11.11
C SER A 105 -18.25 -0.44 11.46
N PRO A 106 -17.52 0.69 11.45
CA PRO A 106 -16.14 0.73 11.94
C PRO A 106 -16.00 0.16 13.35
N SER A 107 -16.99 0.36 14.22
CA SER A 107 -17.01 -0.21 15.57
C SER A 107 -17.06 -1.74 15.61
N ALA A 108 -17.51 -2.42 14.55
CA ALA A 108 -17.43 -3.87 14.47
C ALA A 108 -15.99 -4.36 14.24
N LEU A 109 -15.12 -3.52 13.66
CA LEU A 109 -13.69 -3.82 13.56
C LEU A 109 -13.01 -3.68 14.93
N GLU A 110 -13.43 -2.71 15.75
CA GLU A 110 -12.93 -2.54 17.12
C GLU A 110 -13.20 -3.80 17.96
N LEU A 111 -14.39 -4.39 17.84
CA LEU A 111 -14.72 -5.66 18.52
C LEU A 111 -13.83 -6.83 18.07
N LEU A 112 -13.41 -6.86 16.80
CA LEU A 112 -12.49 -7.89 16.29
C LEU A 112 -11.08 -7.70 16.84
N ASP A 113 -10.64 -6.44 16.95
CA ASP A 113 -9.32 -6.12 17.49
C ASP A 113 -9.26 -6.40 19.00
N GLU A 114 -10.31 -6.06 19.76
CA GLU A 114 -10.45 -6.45 21.18
C GLU A 114 -10.38 -7.97 21.36
N ALA A 115 -11.06 -8.75 20.52
CA ALA A 115 -11.04 -10.21 20.59
C ALA A 115 -9.66 -10.79 20.24
N ARG A 116 -8.91 -10.15 19.34
CA ARG A 116 -7.53 -10.55 19.01
C ARG A 116 -6.57 -10.26 20.15
N ASP A 117 -6.72 -9.11 20.80
CA ASP A 117 -5.91 -8.72 21.96
C ASP A 117 -6.17 -9.66 23.14
N GLU A 118 -7.44 -10.00 23.40
CA GLU A 118 -7.83 -10.99 24.41
C GLU A 118 -7.19 -12.37 24.13
N ARG A 119 -7.29 -12.84 22.88
CA ARG A 119 -6.68 -14.12 22.50
C ARG A 119 -5.16 -14.12 22.64
N THR A 120 -4.51 -12.99 22.36
CA THR A 120 -3.06 -12.84 22.52
C THR A 120 -2.66 -12.92 24.00
N ARG A 121 -3.45 -12.33 24.92
CA ARG A 121 -3.25 -12.45 26.37
C ARG A 121 -3.44 -13.87 26.90
N GLN A 122 -4.33 -14.66 26.31
CA GLN A 122 -4.57 -16.06 26.69
C GLN A 122 -3.48 -17.03 26.20
N LEU A 123 -2.69 -16.64 25.21
CA LEU A 123 -1.67 -17.48 24.57
C LEU A 123 -0.22 -17.12 24.99
N GLY A 124 -0.04 -16.07 25.81
CA GLY A 124 1.24 -15.66 26.41
C GLY A 124 1.36 -16.10 27.87
#